data_AF-A0A2N2XP65-F1
#
_entry.id   AF-A0A2N2XP65-F1
#
_cell.length_a   1.000
_cell.length_b   1.000
_cell.length_c   1.000
_cell.angle_alpha   90.00
_cell.angle_beta   90.00
_cell.angle_gamma   90.00
#
_symmetry.space_group_name_H-M   'P 1'
#
loop_
_entity.id
_entity.type
_entity.pdbx_description
1 polymer ?
#
loop_
_entity_poly.entity_id
_entity_poly.type
_entity_poly.pdbx_seq_one_letter_code
_entity_poly.pdbx_strand_id
1 'polypeptide(L)'
;MTFQSFSQVYDKDSSCCDLFLYLEPEIKNNKDLDKIFRKWQIDFGCCYKKSKTVYIQGESLFLQKIELSKDSTEKQLYFDSLMSLFDKRIKYFGEEGFVLGKKGVLLRKYYLASQQKMTYETLSKSVNILKEKSDPYVLLTYLKSAYDNYRFNEVTKKELLDVFFTIESLIQTNNNESNNDFNIYLEIKKFIDNKRVELK
;
A
#
# COMPACT_ATOMS: atom_id res chain seq x y z
N MET A 1 20.61 1.51 7.58
CA MET A 1 20.35 0.14 8.08
C MET A 1 19.05 -0.33 7.45
N THR A 2 19.12 -1.29 6.53
CA THR A 2 17.94 -1.92 5.92
C THR A 2 17.29 -2.89 6.91
N PHE A 3 15.96 -3.07 6.81
CA PHE A 3 15.09 -3.85 7.70
C PHE A 3 15.47 -5.34 7.90
N GLN A 4 16.53 -5.81 7.21
CA GLN A 4 17.12 -7.14 7.36
C GLN A 4 17.79 -7.38 8.72
N SER A 5 18.21 -6.34 9.45
CA SER A 5 18.93 -6.54 10.72
C SER A 5 18.05 -6.74 11.96
N PHE A 6 16.73 -6.51 11.89
CA PHE A 6 15.86 -6.60 13.08
C PHE A 6 15.35 -8.02 13.38
N SER A 7 15.33 -8.93 12.41
CA SER A 7 14.84 -10.31 12.63
C SER A 7 15.86 -11.24 13.30
N GLN A 8 17.11 -10.79 13.50
CA GLN A 8 18.17 -11.60 14.10
C GLN A 8 18.32 -11.41 15.60
N VAL A 9 17.56 -10.49 16.20
CA VAL A 9 17.54 -10.30 17.65
C VAL A 9 16.11 -10.55 18.10
N TYR A 10 15.95 -11.43 19.10
CA TYR A 10 14.68 -11.81 19.76
C TYR A 10 13.92 -13.00 19.16
N ASP A 11 14.59 -14.15 19.11
CA ASP A 11 13.92 -15.46 19.22
C ASP A 11 13.85 -15.83 20.73
N LYS A 12 13.13 -15.03 21.53
CA LYS A 12 12.94 -15.29 22.97
C LYS A 12 11.48 -15.63 23.25
N ASP A 13 11.28 -16.90 23.61
CA ASP A 13 10.13 -17.57 24.23
C ASP A 13 8.72 -17.20 23.77
N SER A 14 7.91 -18.24 23.56
CA SER A 14 6.53 -18.19 23.07
C SER A 14 5.61 -17.23 23.85
N SER A 15 5.97 -16.85 25.08
CA SER A 15 5.20 -16.01 26.01
C SER A 15 5.38 -14.50 25.83
N CYS A 16 6.39 -14.01 25.09
CA CYS A 16 6.55 -12.57 24.86
C CYS A 16 5.35 -11.98 24.10
N CYS A 17 4.71 -12.77 23.24
CA CYS A 17 3.55 -12.32 22.48
C CYS A 17 2.26 -12.24 23.32
N ASP A 18 2.22 -12.88 24.48
CA ASP A 18 1.06 -12.81 25.38
C ASP A 18 0.95 -11.43 26.05
N LEU A 19 2.05 -10.67 26.07
CA LEU A 19 2.12 -9.28 26.51
C LEU A 19 1.97 -8.27 25.36
N PHE A 20 1.51 -8.73 24.18
CA PHE A 20 1.29 -7.86 23.02
C PHE A 20 0.30 -6.75 23.37
N LEU A 21 0.79 -5.51 23.37
CA LEU A 21 -0.02 -4.34 23.67
C LEU A 21 -0.67 -3.80 22.39
N TYR A 22 -1.95 -3.47 22.50
CA TYR A 22 -2.66 -2.75 21.46
C TYR A 22 -2.29 -1.26 21.52
N LEU A 23 -1.37 -0.83 20.65
CA LEU A 23 -0.76 0.53 20.66
C LEU A 23 -1.54 1.58 19.87
N GLU A 24 -2.71 1.25 19.31
CA GLU A 24 -3.46 2.16 18.42
C GLU A 24 -3.85 3.49 19.07
N PRO A 25 -4.30 3.55 20.35
CA PRO A 25 -4.57 4.83 21.02
C PRO A 25 -3.34 5.74 21.09
N GLU A 26 -2.17 5.16 21.37
CA GLU A 26 -0.90 5.86 21.46
C GLU A 26 -0.41 6.30 20.07
N ILE A 27 -0.51 5.43 19.07
CA ILE A 27 -0.17 5.76 17.68
C ILE A 27 -1.00 6.95 17.20
N LYS A 28 -2.28 7.05 17.58
CA LYS A 28 -3.16 8.17 17.17
C LYS A 28 -2.80 9.50 17.82
N ASN A 29 -2.28 9.49 19.05
CA ASN A 29 -1.99 10.73 19.77
C ASN A 29 -0.61 11.33 19.41
N ASN A 30 0.21 10.60 18.65
CA ASN A 30 1.56 10.98 18.20
C ASN A 30 2.53 11.43 19.31
N LYS A 31 2.17 11.25 20.59
CA LYS A 31 2.99 11.66 21.73
C LYS A 31 4.07 10.60 21.95
N ASP A 32 5.32 11.03 22.01
CA ASP A 32 6.48 10.15 22.19
C ASP A 32 6.59 9.07 21.09
N LEU A 33 6.39 9.43 19.82
CA LEU A 33 6.43 8.50 18.68
C LEU A 33 7.69 7.61 18.64
N ASP A 34 8.84 8.12 19.06
CA ASP A 34 10.07 7.32 19.17
C ASP A 34 9.96 6.19 20.20
N LYS A 35 9.33 6.47 21.35
CA LYS A 35 9.11 5.48 22.40
C LYS A 35 8.12 4.42 21.93
N ILE A 36 7.03 4.84 21.27
CA ILE A 36 6.04 3.93 20.69
C ILE A 36 6.69 3.04 19.62
N PHE A 37 7.50 3.64 18.74
CA PHE A 37 8.20 2.90 17.69
C PHE A 37 9.15 1.84 18.25
N ARG A 38 9.95 2.18 19.27
CA ARG A 38 10.83 1.23 19.96
C ARG A 38 10.05 0.09 20.61
N LYS A 39 8.91 0.39 21.25
CA LYS A 39 8.04 -0.64 21.82
C LYS A 39 7.48 -1.56 20.73
N TRP A 40 6.97 -0.99 19.65
CA TRP A 40 6.48 -1.76 18.50
C TRP A 40 7.56 -2.67 17.90
N GLN A 41 8.83 -2.23 17.82
CA GLN A 41 9.91 -3.09 17.32
C GLN A 41 10.11 -4.35 18.16
N ILE A 42 9.96 -4.24 19.48
CA ILE A 42 10.02 -5.40 20.40
C ILE A 42 8.82 -6.32 20.12
N ASP A 43 7.62 -5.75 20.03
CA ASP A 43 6.40 -6.51 19.76
C ASP A 43 6.45 -7.22 18.40
N PHE A 44 7.00 -6.55 17.38
CA PHE A 44 7.22 -7.14 16.06
C PHE A 44 8.20 -8.32 16.15
N GLY A 45 9.35 -8.15 16.81
CA GLY A 45 10.32 -9.23 17.01
C GLY A 45 9.70 -10.47 17.68
N CYS A 46 8.84 -10.26 18.68
CA CYS A 46 8.17 -11.35 19.39
C CYS A 46 6.99 -11.97 18.62
N CYS A 47 6.23 -11.19 17.85
CA CYS A 47 4.92 -11.60 17.33
C CYS A 47 4.82 -11.67 15.79
N TYR A 48 5.88 -11.44 15.02
CA TYR A 48 5.79 -11.33 13.55
C TYR A 48 5.18 -12.55 12.83
N LYS A 49 5.20 -13.75 13.40
CA LYS A 49 4.51 -14.93 12.83
C LYS A 49 3.12 -15.17 13.38
N LYS A 50 2.75 -14.53 14.49
CA LYS A 50 1.55 -14.85 15.28
C LYS A 50 0.47 -13.78 15.20
N SER A 51 0.83 -12.52 15.06
CA SER A 51 -0.11 -11.40 15.07
C SER A 51 -0.03 -10.58 13.79
N LYS A 52 -1.12 -10.53 13.02
CA LYS A 52 -1.23 -9.59 11.90
C LYS A 52 -1.22 -8.13 12.37
N THR A 53 -1.66 -7.88 13.62
CA THR A 53 -1.77 -6.54 14.20
C THR A 53 -0.44 -5.82 14.26
N VAL A 54 0.69 -6.52 14.49
CA VAL A 54 2.02 -5.86 14.47
C VAL A 54 2.35 -5.29 13.10
N TYR A 55 1.85 -5.85 12.00
CA TYR A 55 2.04 -5.30 10.66
C TYR A 55 1.18 -4.06 10.42
N ILE A 56 -0.06 -4.08 10.91
CA ILE A 56 -0.99 -2.95 10.79
C ILE A 56 -0.48 -1.74 11.58
N GLN A 57 -0.06 -1.95 12.83
CA GLN A 57 0.54 -0.90 13.65
C GLN A 57 1.86 -0.39 13.04
N GLY A 58 2.69 -1.31 12.54
CA GLY A 58 3.95 -0.97 11.89
C GLY A 58 3.77 -0.10 10.65
N GLU A 59 2.76 -0.41 9.85
CA GLU A 59 2.39 0.43 8.70
C GLU A 59 2.06 1.86 9.14
N SER A 60 1.16 2.03 10.12
CA SER A 60 0.79 3.35 10.65
C SER A 60 2.01 4.11 11.18
N LEU A 61 2.88 3.42 11.92
CA LEU A 61 4.09 4.01 12.50
C LEU A 61 5.10 4.45 11.44
N PHE A 62 5.37 3.62 10.43
CA PHE A 62 6.27 4.00 9.34
C PHE A 62 5.72 5.16 8.53
N LEU A 63 4.42 5.19 8.24
CA LEU A 63 3.79 6.31 7.53
C LEU A 63 3.97 7.62 8.30
N GLN A 64 3.73 7.63 9.61
CA GLN A 64 3.99 8.81 10.44
C GLN A 64 5.47 9.22 10.43
N LYS A 65 6.40 8.26 10.51
CA LYS A 65 7.84 8.53 10.43
C LYS A 65 8.24 9.16 9.09
N ILE A 66 7.67 8.69 7.98
CA ILE A 66 7.90 9.24 6.64
C ILE A 66 7.36 10.67 6.56
N GLU A 67 6.16 10.91 7.10
CA GLU A 67 5.50 12.23 7.03
C GLU A 67 6.20 13.27 7.91
N LEU A 68 6.68 12.89 9.09
CA LEU A 68 7.34 13.79 10.05
C LEU A 68 8.83 14.00 9.77
N SER A 69 9.49 13.06 9.08
CA SER A 69 10.91 13.22 8.77
C SER A 69 11.13 14.43 7.85
N LYS A 70 12.24 15.13 8.04
CA LYS A 70 12.68 16.25 7.17
C LYS A 70 13.85 15.86 6.28
N ASP A 71 14.55 14.79 6.64
CA ASP A 71 15.70 14.27 5.91
C ASP A 71 15.25 13.27 4.84
N SER A 72 15.70 13.46 3.60
CA SER A 72 15.30 12.60 2.48
C SER A 72 15.85 11.18 2.60
N THR A 73 17.02 11.02 3.22
CA THR A 73 17.66 9.71 3.42
C THR A 73 16.88 8.91 4.47
N GLU A 74 16.50 9.53 5.58
CA GLU A 74 15.66 8.91 6.59
C GLU A 74 14.28 8.53 6.04
N LYS A 75 13.63 9.42 5.27
CA LYS A 75 12.37 9.09 4.57
C LYS A 75 12.50 7.84 3.72
N GLN A 76 13.57 7.75 2.94
CA GLN A 76 13.84 6.57 2.11
C GLN A 76 13.98 5.31 2.97
N LEU A 77 14.76 5.37 4.05
CA LEU A 77 14.97 4.22 4.93
C LEU A 77 13.68 3.74 5.59
N TYR A 78 12.80 4.66 6.03
CA TYR A 78 11.50 4.30 6.58
C TYR A 78 10.58 3.71 5.51
N PHE A 79 10.60 4.25 4.29
CA PHE A 79 9.82 3.71 3.19
C PHE A 79 10.27 2.30 2.79
N ASP A 80 11.57 2.07 2.63
CA ASP A 80 12.11 0.75 2.30
C ASP A 80 11.77 -0.27 3.38
N SER A 81 11.79 0.16 4.64
CA SER A 81 11.39 -0.67 5.78
C SER A 81 9.89 -1.01 5.73
N LEU A 82 9.04 -0.05 5.36
CA LEU A 82 7.61 -0.27 5.14
C LEU A 82 7.35 -1.25 3.98
N MET A 83 8.09 -1.14 2.87
CA MET A 83 7.96 -2.08 1.75
C MET A 83 8.33 -3.51 2.19
N SER A 84 9.39 -3.67 2.98
CA SER A 84 9.77 -4.96 3.55
C SER A 84 8.74 -5.50 4.55
N LEU A 85 8.10 -4.61 5.32
CA LEU A 85 7.02 -4.97 6.24
C LEU A 85 5.83 -5.58 5.47
N PHE A 86 5.46 -5.01 4.32
CA PHE A 86 4.42 -5.57 3.45
C PHE A 86 4.79 -6.94 2.91
N ASP A 87 6.01 -7.13 2.42
CA ASP A 87 6.46 -8.42 1.89
C ASP A 87 6.41 -9.51 2.98
N LYS A 88 6.80 -9.17 4.21
CA LYS A 88 6.67 -10.07 5.36
C LYS A 88 5.21 -10.33 5.73
N ARG A 89 4.31 -9.34 5.65
CA ARG A 89 2.87 -9.53 5.91
C ARG A 89 2.28 -10.54 4.93
N ILE A 90 2.60 -10.39 3.63
CA ILE A 90 2.17 -11.31 2.58
C ILE A 90 2.68 -12.72 2.88
N LYS A 91 3.97 -12.84 3.24
CA LYS A 91 4.59 -14.14 3.55
C LYS A 91 3.91 -14.88 4.71
N TYR A 92 3.57 -14.20 5.80
CA TYR A 92 3.10 -14.86 7.03
C TYR A 92 1.58 -14.91 7.18
N PHE A 93 0.85 -13.98 6.57
CA PHE A 93 -0.61 -13.87 6.74
C PHE A 93 -1.39 -13.89 5.43
N GLY A 94 -0.71 -13.98 4.28
CA GLY A 94 -1.36 -13.90 2.98
C GLY A 94 -1.91 -12.50 2.70
N GLU A 95 -3.14 -12.43 2.17
CA GLU A 95 -3.78 -11.17 1.73
C GLU A 95 -2.99 -10.47 0.60
N GLU A 96 -2.32 -11.23 -0.27
CA GLU A 96 -1.41 -10.68 -1.29
C GLU A 96 -2.05 -9.54 -2.09
N GLY A 97 -3.24 -9.75 -2.67
CA GLY A 97 -3.92 -8.72 -3.44
C GLY A 97 -4.15 -7.44 -2.62
N PHE A 98 -4.65 -7.56 -1.39
CA PHE A 98 -4.91 -6.41 -0.52
C PHE A 98 -3.62 -5.66 -0.17
N VAL A 99 -2.58 -6.37 0.26
CA VAL A 99 -1.32 -5.75 0.68
C VAL A 99 -0.57 -5.14 -0.51
N LEU A 100 -0.60 -5.77 -1.69
CA LEU A 100 -0.03 -5.19 -2.91
C LEU A 100 -0.76 -3.92 -3.33
N GLY A 101 -2.09 -3.83 -3.17
CA GLY A 101 -2.85 -2.61 -3.45
C GLY A 101 -2.34 -1.44 -2.61
N LYS A 102 -2.17 -1.66 -1.30
CA LYS A 102 -1.61 -0.66 -0.38
C LYS A 102 -0.17 -0.28 -0.74
N LYS A 103 0.67 -1.29 -1.05
CA LYS A 103 2.05 -1.09 -1.49
C LYS A 103 2.12 -0.21 -2.74
N GLY A 104 1.33 -0.52 -3.76
CA GLY A 104 1.27 0.20 -5.03
C GLY A 104 0.81 1.65 -4.88
N VAL A 105 -0.19 1.90 -4.02
CA VAL A 105 -0.64 3.25 -3.67
C VAL A 105 0.49 4.09 -3.09
N LEU A 106 1.25 3.55 -2.15
CA LEU A 106 2.36 4.28 -1.51
C LEU A 106 3.55 4.46 -2.46
N LEU A 107 3.88 3.47 -3.28
CA LEU A 107 4.87 3.60 -4.34
C LEU A 107 4.53 4.76 -5.28
N ARG A 108 3.26 4.86 -5.70
CA ARG A 108 2.81 5.99 -6.54
C ARG A 108 2.89 7.32 -5.80
N LYS A 109 2.52 7.37 -4.52
CA LYS A 109 2.52 8.61 -3.71
C LYS A 109 3.93 9.19 -3.54
N TYR A 110 4.92 8.34 -3.28
CA TYR A 110 6.27 8.81 -2.89
C TYR A 110 7.33 8.69 -3.99
N TYR A 111 7.17 7.80 -4.99
CA TYR A 111 8.23 7.44 -5.95
C TYR A 111 7.76 7.36 -7.40
N LEU A 112 6.73 8.14 -7.78
CA LEU A 112 6.14 8.10 -9.11
C LEU A 112 7.16 8.15 -10.25
N ALA A 113 8.20 8.99 -10.16
CA ALA A 113 9.17 9.18 -11.23
C ALA A 113 10.23 8.08 -11.34
N SER A 114 10.63 7.44 -10.24
CA SER A 114 11.73 6.46 -10.22
C SER A 114 11.28 5.00 -10.19
N GLN A 115 10.03 4.73 -9.79
CA GLN A 115 9.49 3.37 -9.63
C GLN A 115 8.17 3.16 -10.37
N GLN A 116 7.98 3.89 -11.46
CA GLN A 116 6.72 3.93 -12.20
C GLN A 116 6.24 2.56 -12.71
N LYS A 117 7.15 1.80 -13.34
CA LYS A 117 6.85 0.45 -13.85
C LYS A 117 6.51 -0.52 -12.73
N MET A 118 7.34 -0.54 -11.68
CA MET A 118 7.10 -1.37 -10.49
C MET A 118 5.76 -1.02 -9.82
N THR A 119 5.40 0.27 -9.77
CA THR A 119 4.11 0.74 -9.25
C THR A 119 2.96 0.17 -10.06
N TYR A 120 3.03 0.27 -11.38
CA TYR A 120 2.01 -0.27 -12.30
C TYR A 120 1.87 -1.78 -12.17
N GLU A 121 2.97 -2.52 -12.19
CA GLU A 121 2.97 -3.99 -12.07
C GLU A 121 2.41 -4.44 -10.72
N THR A 122 2.77 -3.75 -9.63
CA THR A 122 2.27 -4.02 -8.27
C THR A 122 0.75 -3.82 -8.19
N LEU A 123 0.25 -2.70 -8.72
CA LEU A 123 -1.17 -2.38 -8.75
C LEU A 123 -1.95 -3.33 -9.67
N SER A 124 -1.39 -3.65 -10.84
CA SER A 124 -1.98 -4.61 -11.78
C SER A 124 -2.18 -5.97 -11.12
N LYS A 125 -1.14 -6.48 -10.44
CA LYS A 125 -1.21 -7.75 -9.71
C LYS A 125 -2.27 -7.72 -8.61
N SER A 126 -2.32 -6.63 -7.82
CA SER A 126 -3.35 -6.43 -6.81
C SER A 126 -4.77 -6.54 -7.39
N VAL A 127 -5.04 -5.78 -8.45
CA VAL A 127 -6.37 -5.72 -9.09
C VAL A 127 -6.74 -7.06 -9.73
N ASN A 128 -5.79 -7.75 -10.36
CA ASN A 128 -6.04 -9.07 -10.95
C ASN A 128 -6.39 -10.14 -9.89
N ILE A 129 -5.81 -10.06 -8.69
CA ILE A 129 -6.12 -10.97 -7.58
C ILE A 129 -7.49 -10.66 -6.98
N LEU A 130 -7.78 -9.38 -6.72
CA LEU A 130 -8.99 -8.99 -5.97
C LEU A 130 -10.22 -8.79 -6.85
N LYS A 131 -10.04 -8.43 -8.13
CA LYS A 131 -11.11 -8.12 -9.09
C LYS A 131 -12.12 -7.14 -8.50
N GLU A 132 -13.40 -7.52 -8.39
CA GLU A 132 -14.49 -6.69 -7.87
C GLU A 132 -14.34 -6.34 -6.38
N LYS A 133 -13.49 -7.08 -5.65
CA LYS A 133 -13.13 -6.79 -4.24
C LYS A 133 -11.99 -5.78 -4.11
N SER A 134 -11.46 -5.27 -5.23
CA SER A 134 -10.42 -4.26 -5.20
C SER A 134 -10.94 -2.97 -4.57
N ASP A 135 -10.13 -2.37 -3.71
CA ASP A 135 -10.44 -1.06 -3.15
C ASP A 135 -10.55 -0.01 -4.28
N PRO A 136 -11.60 0.84 -4.29
CA PRO A 136 -11.81 1.84 -5.34
C PRO A 136 -10.63 2.80 -5.51
N TYR A 137 -9.94 3.16 -4.42
CA TYR A 137 -8.77 4.01 -4.48
C TYR A 137 -7.58 3.28 -5.12
N VAL A 138 -7.44 1.97 -4.91
CA VAL A 138 -6.46 1.13 -5.61
C VAL A 138 -6.78 1.06 -7.11
N LEU A 139 -8.04 0.90 -7.50
CA LEU A 139 -8.48 0.91 -8.90
C LEU A 139 -8.12 2.24 -9.59
N LEU A 140 -8.48 3.36 -8.96
CA LEU A 140 -8.16 4.70 -9.46
C LEU A 140 -6.65 4.92 -9.58
N THR A 141 -5.88 4.44 -8.62
CA THR A 141 -4.41 4.55 -8.62
C THR A 141 -3.80 3.69 -9.73
N TYR A 142 -4.32 2.48 -9.95
CA TYR A 142 -3.90 1.60 -11.04
C TYR A 142 -4.13 2.27 -12.40
N LEU A 143 -5.32 2.83 -12.61
CA LEU A 143 -5.70 3.56 -13.81
C LEU A 143 -4.75 4.74 -14.10
N LYS A 144 -4.48 5.55 -13.07
CA LYS A 144 -3.54 6.68 -13.17
C LYS A 144 -2.13 6.18 -13.49
N SER A 145 -1.67 5.10 -12.84
CA SER A 145 -0.36 4.51 -13.09
C SER A 145 -0.23 3.92 -14.50
N ALA A 146 -1.28 3.30 -15.03
CA ALA A 146 -1.31 2.81 -16.42
C ALA A 146 -1.17 3.96 -17.42
N TYR A 147 -1.91 5.05 -17.22
CA TYR A 147 -1.79 6.26 -18.06
C TYR A 147 -0.42 6.91 -17.94
N ASP A 148 0.15 6.96 -16.72
CA ASP A 148 1.52 7.40 -16.54
C ASP A 148 2.44 6.52 -17.40
N ASN A 149 2.41 5.18 -17.27
CA ASN A 149 3.30 4.29 -18.04
C ASN A 149 3.13 4.43 -19.56
N TYR A 150 1.92 4.71 -20.03
CA TYR A 150 1.67 5.06 -21.43
C TYR A 150 2.43 6.32 -21.85
N ARG A 151 2.39 7.39 -21.04
CA ARG A 151 3.13 8.64 -21.33
C ARG A 151 4.65 8.47 -21.38
N PHE A 152 5.17 7.44 -20.73
CA PHE A 152 6.58 7.09 -20.74
C PHE A 152 6.92 5.99 -21.78
N ASN A 153 5.95 5.60 -22.63
CA ASN A 153 6.09 4.55 -23.65
C ASN A 153 6.40 3.14 -23.10
N GLU A 154 6.13 2.89 -21.82
CA GLU A 154 6.26 1.57 -21.18
C GLU A 154 5.02 0.69 -21.36
N VAL A 155 3.87 1.33 -21.66
CA VAL A 155 2.60 0.68 -21.94
C VAL A 155 2.08 1.23 -23.27
N THR A 156 1.58 0.35 -24.14
CA THR A 156 1.01 0.75 -25.43
C THR A 156 -0.38 1.37 -25.27
N LYS A 157 -0.83 2.13 -26.28
CA LYS A 157 -2.21 2.65 -26.32
C LYS A 157 -3.25 1.55 -26.17
N LYS A 158 -3.02 0.39 -26.79
CA LYS A 158 -3.92 -0.77 -26.72
C LYS A 158 -4.02 -1.30 -25.29
N GLU A 159 -2.89 -1.55 -24.65
CA GLU A 159 -2.85 -2.05 -23.27
C GLU A 159 -3.49 -1.05 -22.29
N LEU A 160 -3.31 0.25 -22.49
CA LEU A 160 -4.00 1.27 -21.70
C LEU A 160 -5.53 1.19 -21.86
N LEU A 161 -6.03 1.01 -23.09
CA LEU A 161 -7.46 0.84 -23.35
C LEU A 161 -8.00 -0.46 -22.73
N ASP A 162 -7.23 -1.55 -22.75
CA ASP A 162 -7.60 -2.81 -22.10
C ASP A 162 -7.72 -2.63 -20.58
N VAL A 163 -6.84 -1.81 -19.96
CA VAL A 163 -6.97 -1.43 -18.54
C VAL A 163 -8.25 -0.63 -18.30
N PHE A 164 -8.60 0.32 -19.18
CA PHE A 164 -9.83 1.11 -19.05
C PHE A 164 -11.07 0.20 -19.08
N PHE A 165 -11.16 -0.69 -20.08
CA PHE A 165 -12.27 -1.64 -20.18
C PHE A 165 -12.36 -2.57 -18.97
N THR A 166 -11.23 -3.07 -18.50
CA THR A 166 -11.17 -3.92 -17.31
C THR A 166 -11.73 -3.19 -16.09
N ILE A 167 -11.25 -1.98 -15.80
CA ILE A 167 -11.70 -1.22 -14.63
C ILE A 167 -13.18 -0.83 -14.75
N GLU A 168 -13.64 -0.42 -15.92
CA GLU A 168 -15.07 -0.15 -16.15
C GLU A 168 -15.93 -1.36 -15.81
N SER A 169 -15.55 -2.54 -16.29
CA SER A 169 -16.25 -3.79 -15.97
C SER A 169 -16.29 -4.06 -14.47
N LEU A 170 -15.20 -3.83 -13.75
CA LEU A 170 -15.12 -4.08 -12.30
C LEU A 170 -16.00 -3.13 -11.47
N ILE A 171 -16.27 -1.91 -11.97
CA ILE A 171 -17.06 -0.91 -11.23
C ILE A 171 -18.53 -0.84 -11.66
N GLN A 172 -18.98 -1.69 -12.60
CA GLN A 172 -20.35 -1.66 -13.13
C GLN A 172 -21.40 -1.84 -12.03
N THR A 173 -21.18 -2.76 -11.08
CA THR A 173 -22.16 -3.11 -10.03
C THR A 173 -22.07 -2.25 -8.77
N ASN A 174 -20.95 -1.55 -8.56
CA ASN A 174 -20.66 -0.87 -7.29
C ASN A 174 -20.86 0.66 -7.34
N ASN A 175 -21.25 1.20 -8.50
CA ASN A 175 -21.32 2.63 -8.78
C ASN A 175 -22.66 3.30 -8.41
N ASN A 176 -23.35 2.80 -7.38
CA ASN A 176 -24.61 3.38 -6.91
C ASN A 176 -24.39 4.50 -5.88
N GLU A 177 -25.29 5.49 -5.82
CA GLU A 177 -25.18 6.66 -4.94
C GLU A 177 -25.23 6.31 -3.44
N SER A 178 -25.81 5.15 -3.09
CA SER A 178 -25.83 4.65 -1.72
C SER A 178 -24.52 4.00 -1.29
N ASN A 179 -23.55 3.85 -2.19
CA ASN A 179 -22.22 3.35 -1.86
C ASN A 179 -21.37 4.47 -1.23
N ASN A 180 -20.76 4.20 -0.07
CA ASN A 180 -19.86 5.14 0.60
C ASN A 180 -18.68 5.57 -0.28
N ASP A 181 -18.28 4.73 -1.24
CA ASP A 181 -17.18 5.00 -2.16
C ASP A 181 -17.64 5.57 -3.53
N PHE A 182 -18.92 5.94 -3.67
CA PHE A 182 -19.52 6.42 -4.92
C PHE A 182 -18.70 7.54 -5.58
N ASN A 183 -18.20 8.49 -4.80
CA ASN A 183 -17.40 9.61 -5.31
C ASN A 183 -16.09 9.14 -5.98
N ILE A 184 -15.47 8.07 -5.47
CA ILE A 184 -14.25 7.51 -6.08
C ILE A 184 -14.60 6.81 -7.39
N TYR A 185 -15.71 6.07 -7.44
CA TYR A 185 -16.19 5.47 -8.70
C TYR A 185 -16.53 6.52 -9.76
N LEU A 186 -17.10 7.67 -9.36
CA LEU A 186 -17.30 8.80 -10.26
C LEU A 186 -15.97 9.39 -10.76
N GLU A 187 -14.95 9.50 -9.89
CA GLU A 187 -13.62 9.96 -10.30
C GLU A 187 -12.99 9.01 -11.32
N ILE A 188 -13.11 7.70 -11.12
CA ILE A 188 -12.63 6.68 -12.07
C ILE A 188 -13.27 6.90 -13.45
N LYS A 189 -14.61 7.00 -13.51
CA LYS A 189 -15.33 7.22 -14.78
C LYS A 189 -14.87 8.51 -15.48
N LYS A 190 -14.84 9.62 -14.73
CA LYS A 190 -14.37 10.92 -15.25
C LYS A 190 -12.94 10.84 -15.79
N PHE A 191 -12.04 10.13 -15.09
CA PHE A 191 -10.67 9.94 -15.56
C PHE A 191 -10.64 9.19 -16.90
N ILE A 192 -11.36 8.06 -17.00
CA ILE A 192 -11.42 7.25 -18.23
C ILE A 192 -11.96 8.08 -19.39
N ASP A 193 -13.08 8.77 -19.20
CA ASP A 193 -13.73 9.56 -20.25
C ASP A 193 -12.81 10.69 -20.75
N ASN A 194 -12.20 11.44 -19.84
CA ASN A 194 -11.27 12.51 -20.17
C ASN A 194 -10.06 11.97 -20.96
N LYS A 195 -9.44 10.89 -20.49
CA LYS A 195 -8.25 10.32 -21.14
C LYS A 195 -8.55 9.66 -22.48
N ARG A 196 -9.73 9.09 -22.67
CA ARG A 196 -10.16 8.59 -23.99
C ARG A 196 -10.26 9.69 -25.02
N VAL A 197 -10.72 10.89 -24.64
CA VAL A 197 -10.76 12.04 -25.55
C VAL A 197 -9.35 12.46 -25.97
N GLU A 198 -8.40 12.51 -25.03
CA GLU A 198 -6.99 12.83 -25.32
C GLU A 198 -6.28 11.79 -26.20
N LEU A 199 -6.78 10.55 -26.23
CA LEU A 199 -6.22 9.46 -27.02
C LEU A 199 -6.79 9.38 -28.45
N LYS A 200 -7.80 10.18 -28.81
CA LYS A 200 -8.35 10.24 -30.17
C LYS A 200 -7.46 11.11 -31.06
#